data_AF-A0A3N1A8V2-F1
#
_entry.id   AF-A0A3N1A8V2-F1
#
_cell.length_a   1.000
_cell.length_b   1.000
_cell.length_c   1.000
_cell.angle_alpha   90.00
_cell.angle_beta   90.00
_cell.angle_gamma   90.00
#
_symmetry.space_group_name_H-M   'P 1'
#
loop_
_entity.id
_entity.type
_entity.pdbx_description
1 polymer ?
#
loop_
_entity_poly.entity_id
_entity_poly.type
_entity_poly.pdbx_seq_one_letter_code
_entity_poly.pdbx_strand_id
1 'polypeptide(L)'
;MIKKVVAAGADPDDDPVLRHARETAEKHLPRRIGECPTCGSVAFCAPFTMALAILDRRDVPRARRIRTVLTVAGLSPPEFPHPPESSDDGRSGDDGGWCEIVR
;
A
#
# COMPACT_ATOMS: atom_id res chain seq x y z
N MET A 1 16.87 -14.34 -35.88
CA MET A 1 16.73 -14.97 -34.55
C MET A 1 16.78 -13.86 -33.50
N ILE A 2 15.64 -13.49 -32.92
CA ILE A 2 15.56 -12.48 -31.86
C ILE A 2 15.95 -13.10 -30.52
N LYS A 3 17.03 -12.60 -29.90
CA LYS A 3 17.46 -13.04 -28.56
C LYS A 3 16.47 -12.51 -27.53
N LYS A 4 15.69 -13.41 -26.90
CA LYS A 4 14.98 -13.09 -25.66
C LYS A 4 16.00 -12.77 -24.57
N VAL A 5 16.13 -11.50 -24.23
CA VAL A 5 16.75 -11.10 -22.95
C VAL A 5 15.77 -11.46 -21.83
N VAL A 6 16.03 -12.58 -21.18
CA VAL A 6 15.38 -12.94 -19.92
C VAL A 6 16.02 -12.06 -18.85
N ALA A 7 15.25 -11.16 -18.23
CA ALA A 7 15.72 -10.42 -17.07
C ALA A 7 15.99 -11.41 -15.92
N ALA A 8 17.25 -11.54 -15.54
CA ALA A 8 17.64 -12.43 -14.46
C ALA A 8 17.27 -11.81 -13.11
N GLY A 9 16.53 -12.58 -12.30
CA GLY A 9 16.47 -12.45 -10.84
C GLY A 9 16.43 -11.04 -10.25
N ALA A 10 15.36 -10.29 -10.49
CA ALA A 10 14.99 -9.23 -9.56
C ALA A 10 14.43 -9.89 -8.29
N ASP A 11 15.11 -9.71 -7.16
CA ASP A 11 14.54 -10.05 -5.85
C ASP A 11 13.28 -9.17 -5.63
N PRO A 12 12.13 -9.74 -5.21
CA PRO A 12 10.91 -8.96 -5.00
C PRO A 12 11.06 -7.85 -3.95
N ASP A 13 12.06 -7.89 -3.06
CA ASP A 13 12.37 -6.81 -2.12
C ASP A 13 13.29 -5.70 -2.68
N ASP A 14 13.98 -5.92 -3.82
CA ASP A 14 14.86 -4.93 -4.46
C ASP A 14 14.12 -4.08 -5.53
N ASP A 15 12.82 -3.84 -5.31
CA ASP A 15 12.06 -2.91 -6.15
C ASP A 15 12.48 -1.45 -5.84
N PRO A 16 13.08 -0.73 -6.82
CA PRO A 16 13.63 0.60 -6.57
C PRO A 16 12.54 1.65 -6.33
N VAL A 17 11.34 1.47 -6.87
CA VAL A 17 10.20 2.37 -6.64
C VAL A 17 9.68 2.18 -5.22
N LEU A 18 9.60 0.94 -4.73
CA LEU A 18 9.18 0.63 -3.38
C LEU A 18 10.23 1.11 -2.36
N ARG A 19 11.53 0.90 -2.60
CA ARG A 19 12.61 1.49 -1.79
C ARG A 19 12.50 3.01 -1.72
N HIS A 20 12.32 3.67 -2.86
CA HIS A 20 12.18 5.13 -2.92
C HIS A 20 10.92 5.63 -2.19
N ALA A 21 9.79 4.93 -2.31
CA ALA A 21 8.57 5.25 -1.57
C ALA A 21 8.74 5.07 -0.05
N ARG A 22 9.40 3.98 0.40
CA ARG A 22 9.75 3.74 1.81
C ARG A 22 10.57 4.91 2.37
N GLU A 23 11.66 5.28 1.70
CA GLU A 23 12.51 6.42 2.10
C GLU A 23 11.78 7.76 2.10
N THR A 24 10.92 8.02 1.10
CA THR A 24 10.20 9.29 0.96
C THR A 24 9.14 9.44 2.04
N ALA A 25 8.41 8.37 2.35
CA ALA A 25 7.43 8.37 3.44
C ALA A 25 8.08 8.63 4.80
N GLU A 26 9.30 8.13 5.03
CA GLU A 26 10.07 8.36 6.27
C GLU A 26 10.63 9.78 6.34
N LYS A 27 11.27 10.28 5.28
CA LYS A 27 11.84 11.64 5.22
C LYS A 27 10.76 12.71 5.42
N HIS A 28 9.61 12.54 4.76
CA HIS A 28 8.53 13.53 4.75
C HIS A 28 7.44 13.28 5.80
N LEU A 29 7.60 12.32 6.72
CA LEU A 29 6.61 11.99 7.74
C LEU A 29 6.23 13.24 8.57
N PRO A 30 4.95 13.65 8.58
CA PRO A 30 4.52 14.83 9.34
C PRO A 30 4.74 14.68 10.85
N ARG A 31 5.12 15.80 11.49
CA ARG A 31 5.16 15.89 12.96
C ARG A 31 3.74 16.12 13.51
N ARG A 32 3.56 16.04 14.84
CA ARG A 32 2.24 16.15 15.51
C ARG A 32 1.39 17.39 15.12
N ILE A 33 2.01 18.44 14.61
CA ILE A 33 1.35 19.67 14.14
C ILE A 33 0.88 19.61 12.67
N GLY A 34 1.00 18.46 12.00
CA GLY A 34 0.66 18.29 10.57
C GLY A 34 1.74 18.77 9.59
N GLU A 35 2.80 19.41 10.10
CA GLU A 35 3.88 19.97 9.28
C GLU A 35 4.87 18.90 8.80
N CYS A 36 5.21 18.95 7.51
CA CYS A 36 6.29 18.16 6.92
C CYS A 36 7.67 18.79 7.22
N PRO A 37 8.56 18.11 7.98
CA PRO A 37 9.84 18.69 8.44
C PRO A 37 10.85 18.97 7.30
N THR A 38 10.67 18.37 6.12
CA THR A 38 11.52 18.59 4.94
C THR A 38 11.01 19.73 4.06
N CYS A 39 9.70 19.99 4.06
CA CYS A 39 9.07 20.94 3.13
C CYS A 39 8.59 22.24 3.79
N GLY A 40 8.49 22.29 5.13
CA GLY A 40 7.87 23.43 5.84
C GLY A 40 6.38 23.63 5.53
N SER A 41 5.73 22.61 4.95
CA SER A 41 4.33 22.66 4.54
C SER A 41 3.44 22.26 5.71
N VAL A 42 2.44 23.10 6.02
CA VAL A 42 1.46 22.91 7.12
C VAL A 42 0.40 21.84 6.81
N ALA A 43 0.68 20.95 5.87
CA ALA A 43 -0.19 19.86 5.41
C ALA A 43 0.65 18.70 4.87
N PHE A 44 0.00 17.56 4.64
CA PHE A 44 0.61 16.40 3.96
C PHE A 44 1.15 16.81 2.59
N CYS A 45 2.47 16.87 2.45
CA CYS A 45 3.11 17.31 1.23
C CYS A 45 2.97 16.27 0.10
N ALA A 46 3.05 16.73 -1.16
CA ALA A 46 2.89 15.86 -2.33
C ALA A 46 3.85 14.65 -2.37
N PRO A 47 5.15 14.76 -1.98
CA PRO A 47 6.03 13.59 -1.88
C PRO A 47 5.52 12.52 -0.90
N PHE A 48 5.03 12.95 0.28
CA PHE A 48 4.52 12.04 1.30
C PHE A 48 3.24 11.33 0.84
N THR A 49 2.28 12.07 0.26
CA THR A 49 1.02 11.52 -0.20
C THR A 49 1.23 10.53 -1.36
N MET A 50 2.09 10.84 -2.32
CA MET A 50 2.46 9.91 -3.40
C MET A 50 3.17 8.65 -2.86
N ALA A 51 4.10 8.81 -1.91
CA ALA A 51 4.79 7.68 -1.29
C ALA A 51 3.81 6.75 -0.55
N LEU A 52 2.89 7.32 0.24
CA LEU A 52 1.87 6.55 0.97
C LEU A 52 0.94 5.81 0.00
N ALA A 53 0.52 6.43 -1.11
CA ALA A 53 -0.31 5.79 -2.14
C ALA A 53 0.39 4.61 -2.84
N ILE A 54 1.72 4.65 -3.00
CA ILE A 54 2.51 3.52 -3.51
C ILE A 54 2.57 2.40 -2.47
N LEU A 55 2.83 2.72 -1.21
CA LEU A 55 2.86 1.75 -0.11
C LEU A 55 1.49 1.08 0.08
N ASP A 56 0.38 1.82 -0.01
CA ASP A 56 -1.00 1.30 0.07
C ASP A 56 -1.33 0.26 -1.01
N ARG A 57 -0.56 0.22 -2.11
CA ARG A 57 -0.72 -0.76 -3.21
C ARG A 57 0.33 -1.87 -3.20
N ARG A 58 1.49 -1.66 -2.57
CA ARG A 58 2.69 -2.52 -2.73
C ARG A 58 3.35 -2.98 -1.42
N ASP A 59 3.03 -2.36 -0.29
CA ASP A 59 3.53 -2.68 1.06
C ASP A 59 2.48 -2.26 2.10
N VAL A 60 1.30 -2.91 2.03
CA VAL A 60 0.15 -2.67 2.90
C VAL A 60 0.51 -2.73 4.40
N PRO A 61 1.37 -3.65 4.88
CA PRO A 61 1.79 -3.66 6.29
C PRO A 61 2.57 -2.40 6.71
N ARG A 62 3.37 -1.78 5.83
CA ARG A 62 4.04 -0.51 6.13
C ARG A 62 3.10 0.68 6.00
N ALA A 63 2.23 0.71 4.99
CA ALA A 63 1.21 1.76 4.85
C ALA A 63 0.26 1.81 6.06
N ARG A 64 -0.23 0.65 6.53
CA ARG A 64 -1.04 0.54 7.75
C ARG A 64 -0.29 1.10 8.97
N ARG A 65 0.99 0.75 9.16
CA ARG A 65 1.81 1.27 10.27
C ARG A 65 1.96 2.80 10.22
N ILE A 66 2.21 3.37 9.04
CA ILE A 66 2.28 4.83 8.85
C ILE A 66 0.93 5.48 9.18
N ARG A 67 -0.18 4.94 8.66
CA ARG A 67 -1.54 5.39 8.99
C ARG A 67 -1.80 5.34 10.50
N THR A 68 -1.46 4.26 11.20
CA THR A 68 -1.57 4.17 12.67
C THR A 68 -0.75 5.24 13.40
N VAL A 69 0.50 5.50 12.99
CA VAL A 69 1.33 6.56 13.58
C VAL A 69 0.69 7.94 13.41
N LEU A 70 0.11 8.21 12.23
CA LEU A 70 -0.62 9.44 11.97
C LEU A 70 -1.88 9.56 12.84
N THR A 71 -2.69 8.51 12.93
CA THR A 71 -3.90 8.49 13.79
C THR A 71 -3.54 8.75 15.26
N VAL A 72 -2.46 8.14 15.78
CA VAL A 72 -1.96 8.37 17.15
C VAL A 72 -1.44 9.81 17.32
N ALA A 73 -0.96 10.45 16.26
CA ALA A 73 -0.59 11.86 16.25
C ALA A 73 -1.78 12.82 16.08
N GLY A 74 -3.01 12.33 15.93
CA GLY A 74 -4.21 13.14 15.67
C GLY A 74 -4.35 13.58 14.21
N LEU A 75 -3.60 12.98 13.29
CA LEU A 75 -3.56 13.31 11.87
C LEU A 75 -4.27 12.24 11.04
N SER A 76 -5.09 12.66 10.07
CA SER A 76 -5.70 11.75 9.09
C SER A 76 -5.24 12.12 7.68
N PRO A 77 -4.43 11.27 7.01
CA PRO A 77 -4.06 11.51 5.61
C PRO A 77 -5.28 11.31 4.71
N PRO A 78 -5.32 11.92 3.50
CA PRO A 78 -6.37 11.65 2.54
C PRO A 78 -6.42 10.16 2.19
N GLU A 79 -7.63 9.62 2.05
CA GLU A 79 -7.81 8.26 1.55
C GLU A 79 -7.54 8.22 0.05
N PHE A 80 -6.62 7.36 -0.37
CA PHE A 80 -6.42 7.07 -1.79
C PHE A 80 -7.40 5.98 -2.20
N PRO A 81 -8.08 6.11 -3.35
CA PRO A 81 -8.86 5.01 -3.90
C PRO A 81 -7.90 3.84 -4.19
N HIS A 82 -8.06 2.78 -3.40
CA HIS A 82 -7.53 1.48 -3.73
C HIS A 82 -8.27 1.03 -5.00
N PRO A 83 -7.56 0.60 -6.08
CA PRO A 83 -8.24 -0.07 -7.18
C PRO A 83 -8.97 -1.29 -6.61
N PRO A 84 -10.14 -1.67 -7.14
CA PRO A 84 -10.83 -2.85 -6.66
C PRO A 84 -9.86 -4.03 -6.72
N GLU A 85 -9.73 -4.74 -5.60
CA GLU A 85 -9.11 -6.05 -5.62
C GLU A 85 -9.84 -6.90 -6.66
N SER A 86 -9.09 -7.47 -7.59
CA SER A 86 -9.68 -8.35 -8.59
C SER A 86 -10.17 -9.59 -7.85
N SER A 87 -11.49 -9.68 -7.64
CA SER A 87 -12.12 -10.90 -7.19
C SER A 87 -11.71 -12.03 -8.13
N ASP A 88 -10.92 -12.97 -7.61
CA ASP A 88 -10.61 -14.24 -8.27
C ASP A 88 -11.85 -15.15 -8.14
N ASP A 89 -12.93 -14.72 -8.77
CA ASP A 89 -14.24 -15.37 -8.72
C ASP A 89 -14.25 -16.64 -9.58
N GLY A 90 -14.35 -17.78 -8.91
CA GLY A 90 -15.01 -18.96 -9.48
C GLY A 90 -14.12 -20.00 -10.17
N ARG A 91 -13.29 -20.72 -9.40
CA ARG A 91 -12.93 -22.09 -9.79
C ARG A 91 -13.99 -23.08 -9.30
N SER A 92 -14.84 -23.49 -10.24
CA SER A 92 -15.92 -24.48 -10.05
C SER A 92 -15.42 -25.84 -9.55
N GLY A 93 -16.15 -26.39 -8.58
CA GLY A 93 -16.24 -27.79 -8.11
C GLY A 93 -17.38 -27.83 -7.09
N ASP A 94 -18.45 -28.60 -7.28
CA ASP A 94 -18.56 -30.04 -6.96
C ASP A 94 -18.02 -30.36 -5.54
N ASP A 95 -18.76 -30.99 -4.62
CA ASP A 95 -20.13 -31.53 -4.64
C ASP A 95 -20.60 -31.86 -3.19
N GLY A 96 -21.91 -32.09 -3.01
CA GLY A 96 -22.52 -32.55 -1.74
C GLY A 96 -22.98 -31.44 -0.76
N GLY A 97 -24.13 -31.50 -0.09
CA GLY A 97 -25.23 -32.49 -0.15
C GLY A 97 -25.77 -32.87 1.23
N TRP A 98 -26.94 -32.34 1.62
CA TRP A 98 -27.79 -32.74 2.77
C TRP A 98 -27.13 -32.61 4.17
N CYS A 99 -27.77 -32.23 5.27
CA CYS A 99 -29.16 -31.93 5.64
C CYS A 99 -29.10 -30.81 6.74
N GLU A 100 -30.11 -30.31 7.45
CA GLU A 100 -31.55 -30.60 7.56
C GLU A 100 -32.30 -29.36 8.07
N ILE A 101 -33.63 -29.30 7.89
CA ILE A 101 -34.54 -28.44 8.67
C ILE A 101 -35.78 -29.26 9.03
N VAL A 102 -36.01 -29.49 10.32
CA VAL A 102 -37.29 -29.98 10.86
C VAL A 102 -37.74 -29.02 11.97
N ARG A 103 -39.03 -28.68 11.94
CA ARG A 103 -39.75 -27.90 12.95
C ARG A 103 -41.17 -28.44 13.06
#